data_AF-A0AAF0LJT1-F1
#
_entry.id   AF-A0AAF0LJT1-F1
#
_cell.length_a   1.000
_cell.length_b   1.000
_cell.length_c   1.000
_cell.angle_alpha   90.00
_cell.angle_beta   90.00
_cell.angle_gamma   90.00
#
_symmetry.space_group_name_H-M   'P 1'
#
loop_
_entity.id
_entity.type
_entity.pdbx_description
1 polymer ?
#
loop_
_entity_poly.entity_id
_entity_poly.type
_entity_poly.pdbx_seq_one_letter_code
_entity_poly.pdbx_strand_id
1 'polypeptide(L)'
;MHPIRLTKRLYAVSIWGPDGVDETDDRVRWLLRVGLPAFDLFAIAFGIFGYLGGIPALRDSFGEGYAQSFGLMLSATALVCLCGIAFPALLWRIEFWGKCFLLGLLLLYSGSVFLAGAVGGDIGRSGVGWAILAMAVVPSWRVSDIARDREVHQWK
;
A
#
# COMPACT_ATOMS: atom_id res chain seq x y z
N MET A 1 17.36 -27.40 -15.61
CA MET A 1 16.79 -27.93 -14.34
C MET A 1 16.87 -26.97 -13.13
N HIS A 2 17.75 -25.95 -13.14
CA HIS A 2 17.81 -24.94 -12.07
C HIS A 2 16.59 -24.00 -11.92
N PRO A 3 15.95 -23.47 -13.00
CA PRO A 3 14.90 -22.46 -12.82
C PRO A 3 13.65 -23.05 -12.16
N ILE A 4 13.27 -24.28 -12.52
CA ILE A 4 12.09 -24.97 -11.95
C ILE A 4 12.24 -25.18 -10.43
N ARG A 5 13.47 -25.44 -9.94
CA ARG A 5 13.73 -25.59 -8.50
C ARG A 5 13.65 -24.24 -7.77
N LEU A 6 14.11 -23.16 -8.39
CA LEU A 6 14.02 -21.81 -7.83
C LEU A 6 12.56 -21.35 -7.69
N THR A 7 11.76 -21.52 -8.75
CA THR A 7 10.34 -21.15 -8.75
C THR A 7 9.55 -21.88 -7.67
N LYS A 8 9.78 -23.20 -7.49
CA LYS A 8 9.15 -23.97 -6.42
C LYS A 8 9.53 -23.47 -5.02
N ARG A 9 10.80 -23.10 -4.82
CA ARG A 9 11.27 -22.54 -3.53
C ARG A 9 10.67 -21.18 -3.25
N LEU A 10 10.63 -20.28 -4.24
CA LEU A 10 10.03 -18.96 -4.10
C LEU A 10 8.52 -19.06 -3.84
N TYR A 11 7.83 -19.94 -4.56
CA TYR A 11 6.41 -20.18 -4.32
C TYR A 11 6.13 -20.69 -2.90
N ALA A 12 6.90 -21.67 -2.42
CA ALA A 12 6.73 -22.24 -1.09
C ALA A 12 6.91 -21.22 0.04
N VAL A 13 7.79 -20.23 -0.16
CA VAL A 13 8.11 -19.19 0.83
C VAL A 13 7.22 -17.94 0.64
N SER A 14 6.53 -17.82 -0.49
CA SER A 14 5.64 -16.70 -0.75
C SER A 14 4.34 -16.80 0.04
N ILE A 15 3.62 -15.68 0.16
CA ILE A 15 2.29 -15.65 0.80
C ILE A 15 1.25 -16.56 0.10
N TRP A 16 1.47 -16.86 -1.19
CA TRP A 16 0.65 -17.77 -1.98
C TRP A 16 1.05 -19.24 -1.84
N GLY A 17 2.18 -19.51 -1.19
CA GLY A 17 2.59 -20.86 -0.82
C GLY A 17 1.62 -21.51 0.17
N PRO A 18 1.61 -22.85 0.25
CA PRO A 18 0.72 -23.59 1.15
C PRO A 18 0.84 -23.11 2.61
N ASP A 19 2.07 -22.87 3.07
CA ASP A 19 2.38 -22.45 4.45
C ASP A 19 2.57 -20.93 4.59
N GLY A 20 2.18 -20.15 3.57
CA GLY A 20 2.40 -18.69 3.54
C GLY A 20 1.45 -17.86 4.43
N VAL A 21 0.37 -18.47 4.91
CA VAL A 21 -0.61 -17.87 5.85
C VAL A 21 -0.95 -18.92 6.90
N ASP A 22 -0.80 -18.56 8.17
CA ASP A 22 -1.05 -19.46 9.30
C ASP A 22 -2.52 -19.92 9.34
N GLU A 23 -2.77 -21.08 9.95
CA GLU A 23 -4.11 -21.63 10.14
C GLU A 23 -4.96 -20.74 11.06
N THR A 24 -4.31 -20.05 12.00
CA THR A 24 -4.97 -19.10 12.91
C THR A 24 -5.58 -17.90 12.18
N ASP A 25 -5.07 -17.56 10.99
CA ASP A 25 -5.49 -16.43 10.15
C ASP A 25 -6.32 -16.83 8.93
N ASP A 26 -6.87 -18.06 8.91
CA ASP A 26 -7.65 -18.55 7.77
C ASP A 26 -8.84 -17.65 7.40
N ARG A 27 -9.44 -16.98 8.40
CA ARG A 27 -10.55 -16.03 8.20
C ARG A 27 -10.17 -14.82 7.33
N VAL A 28 -8.92 -14.38 7.42
CA VAL A 28 -8.40 -13.22 6.65
C VAL A 28 -7.49 -13.66 5.50
N ARG A 29 -7.33 -14.97 5.26
CA ARG A 29 -6.46 -15.52 4.22
C ARG A 29 -6.72 -14.94 2.83
N TRP A 30 -7.98 -14.76 2.46
CA TRP A 30 -8.33 -14.11 1.18
C TRP A 30 -7.87 -12.66 1.13
N LEU A 31 -8.06 -11.91 2.23
CA LEU A 31 -7.65 -10.51 2.32
C LEU A 31 -6.13 -10.40 2.24
N LEU A 32 -5.39 -11.30 2.90
CA LEU A 32 -3.93 -11.34 2.86
C LEU A 32 -3.38 -11.73 1.47
N ARG A 33 -3.94 -12.78 0.84
CA ARG A 33 -3.43 -13.31 -0.44
C ARG A 33 -3.90 -12.55 -1.68
N VAL A 34 -5.03 -11.88 -1.60
CA VAL A 34 -5.66 -11.22 -2.76
C VAL A 34 -5.92 -9.76 -2.48
N GLY A 35 -6.60 -9.43 -1.39
CA GLY A 35 -7.01 -8.05 -1.11
C GLY A 35 -5.85 -7.07 -0.92
N LEU A 36 -4.84 -7.43 -0.12
CA LEU A 36 -3.66 -6.59 0.11
C LEU A 36 -2.78 -6.43 -1.14
N PRO A 37 -2.41 -7.51 -1.87
CA PRO A 37 -1.74 -7.36 -3.16
C PRO A 37 -2.55 -6.55 -4.16
N ALA A 38 -3.87 -6.72 -4.22
CA ALA A 38 -4.72 -5.94 -5.11
C ALA A 38 -4.74 -4.46 -4.74
N PHE A 39 -4.76 -4.13 -3.44
CA PHE A 39 -4.64 -2.76 -2.96
C PHE A 39 -3.30 -2.13 -3.37
N ASP A 40 -2.19 -2.85 -3.23
CA ASP A 40 -0.88 -2.34 -3.64
C ASP A 40 -0.79 -2.17 -5.16
N LEU A 41 -1.31 -3.11 -5.94
CA LEU A 41 -1.41 -2.97 -7.39
C LEU A 41 -2.27 -1.77 -7.79
N PHE A 42 -3.38 -1.54 -7.09
CA PHE A 42 -4.19 -0.34 -7.27
C PHE A 42 -3.41 0.93 -6.97
N ALA A 43 -2.66 0.98 -5.85
CA ALA A 43 -1.85 2.14 -5.48
C ALA A 43 -0.69 2.38 -6.46
N ILE A 44 -0.06 1.32 -6.98
CA ILE A 44 0.93 1.39 -8.07
C ILE A 44 0.29 2.02 -9.31
N ALA A 45 -0.82 1.46 -9.79
CA ALA A 45 -1.51 1.96 -10.97
C ALA A 45 -1.94 3.43 -10.77
N PHE A 46 -2.54 3.75 -9.62
CA PHE A 46 -2.95 5.11 -9.27
C PHE A 46 -1.76 6.08 -9.27
N GLY A 47 -0.61 5.69 -8.71
CA GLY A 47 0.60 6.50 -8.73
C GLY A 47 1.16 6.73 -10.14
N ILE A 48 1.18 5.68 -10.98
CA ILE A 48 1.61 5.77 -12.39
C ILE A 48 0.70 6.69 -13.19
N PHE A 49 -0.62 6.50 -13.11
CA PHE A 49 -1.57 7.37 -13.80
C PHE A 49 -1.53 8.80 -13.26
N GLY A 50 -1.31 8.97 -11.96
CA GLY A 50 -1.09 10.28 -11.34
C GLY A 50 0.18 10.98 -11.82
N TYR A 51 1.25 10.23 -12.11
CA TYR A 51 2.47 10.77 -12.72
C TYR A 51 2.25 11.17 -14.19
N LEU A 52 1.57 10.32 -14.98
CA LEU A 52 1.38 10.56 -16.41
C LEU A 52 0.33 11.65 -16.71
N GLY A 53 -0.79 11.66 -15.99
CA GLY A 53 -1.89 12.59 -16.21
C GLY A 53 -1.88 13.81 -15.30
N GLY A 54 -1.07 13.78 -14.24
CA GLY A 54 -1.21 14.68 -13.10
C GLY A 54 -2.43 14.31 -12.25
N ILE A 55 -2.33 14.51 -10.94
CA ILE A 55 -3.48 14.40 -10.03
C ILE A 55 -4.12 15.79 -9.95
N PRO A 56 -5.30 16.07 -10.54
CA PRO A 56 -5.82 17.44 -10.66
C PRO A 56 -5.91 18.16 -9.31
N ALA A 57 -6.38 17.46 -8.28
CA ALA A 57 -6.49 18.01 -6.93
C ALA A 57 -5.14 18.48 -6.35
N LEU A 58 -4.04 17.76 -6.63
CA LEU A 58 -2.69 18.15 -6.20
C LEU A 58 -2.07 19.19 -7.14
N ARG A 59 -2.23 19.00 -8.46
CA ARG A 59 -1.66 19.89 -9.48
C ARG A 59 -2.15 21.31 -9.29
N ASP A 60 -3.45 21.47 -9.06
CA ASP A 60 -4.06 22.79 -8.93
C ASP A 60 -3.67 23.48 -7.60
N SER A 61 -3.25 22.71 -6.60
CA SER A 61 -2.92 23.22 -5.27
C SER A 61 -1.41 23.45 -5.05
N PHE A 62 -0.56 22.61 -5.65
CA PHE A 62 0.89 22.57 -5.39
C PHE A 62 1.75 22.59 -6.67
N GLY A 63 1.12 22.62 -7.84
CA GLY A 63 1.79 22.58 -9.13
C GLY A 63 2.04 21.16 -9.65
N GLU A 64 2.37 21.09 -10.94
CA GLU A 64 2.48 19.83 -11.68
C GLU A 64 3.65 18.95 -11.21
N GLY A 65 4.84 19.54 -11.02
CA GLY A 65 6.01 18.79 -10.58
C GLY A 65 5.83 18.11 -9.22
N TYR A 66 5.13 18.76 -8.29
CA TYR A 66 4.78 18.17 -7.00
C TYR A 66 3.80 17.00 -7.16
N ALA A 67 2.72 17.19 -7.94
CA ALA A 67 1.72 16.16 -8.18
C ALA A 67 2.32 14.91 -8.84
N GLN A 68 3.20 15.10 -9.83
CA GLN A 68 3.90 14.00 -10.51
C GLN A 68 4.85 13.27 -9.55
N SER A 69 5.69 14.01 -8.81
CA SER A 69 6.63 13.42 -7.85
C SER A 69 5.90 12.62 -6.76
N PHE A 70 4.76 13.13 -6.29
CA PHE A 70 3.91 12.44 -5.33
C PHE A 70 3.37 11.11 -5.89
N GLY A 71 2.84 11.12 -7.12
CA GLY A 71 2.35 9.91 -7.79
C GLY A 71 3.45 8.86 -7.96
N LEU A 72 4.65 9.27 -8.38
CA LEU A 72 5.81 8.38 -8.50
C LEU A 72 6.21 7.78 -7.15
N MET A 73 6.25 8.61 -6.10
CA MET A 73 6.61 8.16 -4.74
C MET A 73 5.58 7.19 -4.16
N LEU A 74 4.29 7.44 -4.39
CA LEU A 74 3.22 6.51 -4.04
C LEU A 74 3.40 5.16 -4.74
N SER A 75 3.64 5.18 -6.07
CA SER A 75 3.83 3.96 -6.85
C SER A 75 5.05 3.16 -6.40
N ALA A 76 6.19 3.82 -6.17
CA ALA A 76 7.40 3.17 -5.71
C ALA A 76 7.21 2.55 -4.32
N THR A 77 6.55 3.27 -3.42
CA THR A 77 6.24 2.79 -2.07
C THR A 77 5.32 1.56 -2.11
N ALA A 78 4.27 1.60 -2.93
CA ALA A 78 3.34 0.50 -3.08
C ALA A 78 4.01 -0.73 -3.71
N LEU A 79 4.97 -0.55 -4.63
CA LEU A 79 5.78 -1.65 -5.16
C LEU A 79 6.65 -2.30 -4.08
N VAL A 80 7.27 -1.50 -3.21
CA VAL A 80 8.03 -2.01 -2.06
C VAL A 80 7.12 -2.79 -1.11
N CYS A 81 5.90 -2.29 -0.85
CA CYS A 81 4.89 -2.98 -0.05
C CYS A 81 4.48 -4.32 -0.67
N LEU A 82 4.24 -4.36 -1.98
CA LEU A 82 3.86 -5.56 -2.71
C LEU A 82 4.95 -6.63 -2.63
N CYS A 83 6.22 -6.23 -2.79
CA CYS A 83 7.37 -7.13 -2.61
C CYS A 83 7.45 -7.65 -1.17
N GLY A 84 7.17 -6.80 -0.18
CA GLY A 84 7.10 -7.19 1.23
C GLY A 84 6.04 -8.25 1.50
N ILE A 85 4.80 -8.00 1.04
CA ILE A 85 3.67 -8.93 1.15
C ILE A 85 3.92 -10.24 0.43
N ALA A 86 4.62 -10.21 -0.71
CA ALA A 86 4.94 -11.43 -1.44
C ALA A 86 5.79 -12.41 -0.61
N PHE A 87 6.62 -11.91 0.32
CA PHE A 87 7.54 -12.71 1.14
C PHE A 87 7.54 -12.28 2.62
N PRO A 88 6.42 -12.49 3.35
CA PRO A 88 6.19 -11.88 4.66
C PRO A 88 7.26 -12.28 5.68
N ALA A 89 7.60 -13.56 5.80
CA ALA A 89 8.58 -14.04 6.78
C ALA A 89 10.00 -13.45 6.59
N LEU A 90 10.38 -13.07 5.36
CA LEU A 90 11.71 -12.52 5.06
C LEU A 90 11.71 -10.99 5.05
N LEU A 91 10.63 -10.39 4.55
CA LEU A 91 10.58 -8.96 4.22
C LEU A 91 9.56 -8.20 5.08
N TRP A 92 9.10 -8.77 6.20
CA TRP A 92 8.11 -8.13 7.10
C TRP A 92 8.50 -6.71 7.51
N ARG A 93 9.79 -6.43 7.76
CA ARG A 93 10.26 -5.08 8.12
C ARG A 93 10.09 -4.09 6.98
N ILE A 94 10.36 -4.55 5.76
CA ILE A 94 10.21 -3.74 4.55
C ILE A 94 8.73 -3.47 4.31
N GLU A 95 7.88 -4.49 4.45
CA GLU A 95 6.44 -4.33 4.39
C GLU A 95 5.94 -3.33 5.44
N PHE A 96 6.33 -3.50 6.71
CA PHE A 96 5.91 -2.66 7.83
C PHE A 96 6.23 -1.18 7.59
N TRP A 97 7.51 -0.87 7.33
CA TRP A 97 7.94 0.50 7.10
C TRP A 97 7.38 1.06 5.79
N GLY A 98 7.25 0.23 4.76
CA GLY A 98 6.60 0.58 3.51
C GLY A 98 5.14 0.98 3.72
N LYS A 99 4.37 0.21 4.48
CA LYS A 99 2.96 0.49 4.79
C LYS A 99 2.82 1.72 5.69
N CYS A 100 3.70 1.92 6.66
CA CYS A 100 3.76 3.15 7.46
C CYS A 100 4.01 4.38 6.58
N PHE A 101 4.95 4.30 5.63
CA PHE A 101 5.23 5.39 4.71
C PHE A 101 4.07 5.62 3.73
N LEU A 102 3.48 4.56 3.18
CA LEU A 102 2.29 4.62 2.33
C LEU A 102 1.11 5.27 3.05
N LEU A 103 0.89 4.91 4.31
CA LEU A 103 -0.11 5.50 5.18
C LEU A 103 0.16 7.00 5.35
N GLY A 104 1.40 7.39 5.64
CA GLY A 104 1.81 8.79 5.71
C GLY A 104 1.51 9.57 4.43
N LEU A 105 1.77 8.98 3.26
CA LEU A 105 1.45 9.59 1.96
C LEU A 105 -0.05 9.78 1.78
N LEU A 106 -0.86 8.76 2.07
CA LEU A 106 -2.31 8.84 1.94
C LEU A 106 -2.90 9.88 2.89
N LEU A 107 -2.44 9.93 4.14
CA LEU A 107 -2.90 10.92 5.12
C LEU A 107 -2.50 12.34 4.73
N LEU A 108 -1.25 12.53 4.27
CA LEU A 108 -0.79 13.81 3.76
C LEU A 108 -1.66 14.27 2.58
N TYR A 109 -1.89 13.38 1.61
CA TYR A 109 -2.70 13.70 0.44
C TYR A 109 -4.15 14.02 0.80
N SER A 110 -4.78 13.20 1.65
CA SER A 110 -6.13 13.44 2.15
C SER A 110 -6.22 14.80 2.85
N GLY A 111 -5.29 15.12 3.77
CA GLY A 111 -5.23 16.40 4.46
C GLY A 111 -5.04 17.59 3.51
N SER A 112 -4.15 17.47 2.53
CA SER A 112 -3.93 18.50 1.51
C SER A 112 -5.19 18.79 0.69
N VAL A 113 -5.91 17.74 0.26
CA VAL A 113 -7.14 17.89 -0.52
C VAL A 113 -8.27 18.46 0.33
N PHE A 114 -8.38 18.03 1.59
CA PHE A 114 -9.36 18.60 2.51
C PHE A 114 -9.13 20.09 2.73
N LEU A 115 -7.89 20.49 3.00
CA LEU A 115 -7.53 21.88 3.20
C LEU A 115 -7.80 22.70 1.94
N ALA A 116 -7.41 22.19 0.76
CA ALA A 116 -7.67 22.85 -0.51
C ALA A 116 -9.18 23.01 -0.79
N GLY A 117 -9.99 21.99 -0.49
CA GLY A 117 -11.45 22.05 -0.62
C GLY A 117 -12.08 23.04 0.37
N ALA A 118 -11.63 23.04 1.63
CA ALA A 118 -12.12 23.96 2.67
C ALA A 118 -11.79 25.43 2.37
N VAL A 119 -10.58 25.71 1.87
CA VAL A 119 -10.15 27.07 1.51
C VAL A 119 -10.77 27.52 0.18
N GLY A 120 -10.89 26.61 -0.80
CA GLY A 120 -11.42 26.91 -2.13
C GLY A 120 -12.94 26.89 -2.24
N GLY A 121 -13.66 26.44 -1.21
CA GLY A 121 -15.13 26.28 -1.25
C GLY A 121 -15.61 25.14 -2.16
N ASP A 122 -14.74 24.21 -2.54
CA ASP A 122 -15.03 23.08 -3.43
C ASP A 122 -15.28 21.80 -2.62
N ILE A 123 -16.57 21.53 -2.38
CA ILE A 123 -17.03 20.32 -1.65
C ILE A 123 -16.65 19.03 -2.41
N GLY A 124 -16.59 19.07 -3.74
CA GLY A 124 -16.22 17.93 -4.56
C GLY A 124 -14.80 17.47 -4.28
N ARG A 125 -13.86 18.42 -4.16
CA ARG A 125 -12.50 18.15 -3.71
C ARG A 125 -12.47 17.55 -2.30
N SER A 126 -13.20 18.12 -1.34
CA SER A 126 -13.29 17.54 0.01
C SER A 126 -13.83 16.10 0.00
N GLY A 127 -14.75 15.77 -0.90
CA GLY A 127 -15.22 14.39 -1.09
C GLY A 127 -14.11 13.42 -1.51
N VAL A 128 -13.22 13.83 -2.41
CA VAL A 128 -12.04 13.04 -2.78
C VAL A 128 -11.11 12.82 -1.58
N GLY A 129 -10.95 13.82 -0.71
CA GLY A 129 -10.20 13.72 0.54
C GLY A 129 -10.70 12.58 1.45
N TRP A 130 -12.02 12.39 1.54
CA TRP A 130 -12.63 11.29 2.30
C TRP A 130 -12.38 9.93 1.67
N ALA A 131 -12.41 9.82 0.34
CA ALA A 131 -12.12 8.57 -0.35
C ALA A 131 -10.66 8.12 -0.08
N ILE A 132 -9.71 9.06 -0.14
CA ILE A 132 -8.30 8.79 0.17
C ILE A 132 -8.13 8.39 1.65
N LEU A 133 -8.84 9.06 2.56
CA LEU A 133 -8.82 8.72 3.97
C LEU A 133 -9.38 7.31 4.24
N ALA A 134 -10.46 6.93 3.55
CA ALA A 134 -11.02 5.59 3.64
C ALA A 134 -10.02 4.54 3.14
N MET A 135 -9.26 4.83 2.07
CA MET A 135 -8.20 3.94 1.60
C MET A 135 -7.07 3.74 2.63
N ALA A 136 -6.82 4.73 3.50
CA ALA A 136 -5.80 4.64 4.55
C ALA A 136 -6.12 3.59 5.62
N VAL A 137 -7.38 3.13 5.73
CA VAL A 137 -7.80 2.09 6.67
C VAL A 137 -7.08 0.77 6.41
N VAL A 138 -6.93 0.38 5.14
CA VAL A 138 -6.29 -0.89 4.74
C VAL A 138 -4.81 -0.98 5.20
N PRO A 139 -3.93 -0.02 4.85
CA PRO A 139 -2.54 -0.06 5.32
C PRO A 139 -2.46 0.15 6.84
N SER A 140 -3.35 0.93 7.46
CA SER A 140 -3.38 1.07 8.92
C SER A 140 -3.65 -0.25 9.62
N TRP A 141 -4.68 -0.98 9.18
CA TRP A 141 -5.00 -2.30 9.70
C TRP A 141 -3.82 -3.27 9.51
N ARG A 142 -3.20 -3.30 8.32
CA ARG A 142 -2.07 -4.19 8.06
C ARG A 142 -0.82 -3.86 8.89
N VAL A 143 -0.55 -2.59 9.18
CA VAL A 143 0.55 -2.21 10.09
C VAL A 143 0.33 -2.77 11.49
N SER A 144 -0.90 -2.68 12.01
CA SER A 144 -1.26 -3.27 13.31
C SER A 144 -1.17 -4.81 13.29
N ASP A 145 -1.57 -5.42 12.18
CA ASP A 145 -1.52 -6.86 11.96
C ASP A 145 -0.08 -7.38 11.96
N ILE A 146 0.83 -6.77 11.19
CA ILE A 146 2.26 -7.14 11.17
C ILE A 146 2.91 -6.95 12.56
N ALA A 147 2.54 -5.90 13.28
CA ALA A 147 3.04 -5.66 14.63
C ALA A 147 2.64 -6.81 15.58
N ARG A 148 1.42 -7.33 15.44
CA ARG A 148 0.93 -8.50 16.17
C ARG A 148 1.62 -9.79 15.70
N ASP A 149 1.73 -10.02 14.40
CA ASP A 149 2.38 -11.21 13.81
C ASP A 149 3.82 -11.33 14.27
N ARG A 150 4.53 -10.21 14.42
CA ARG A 150 5.88 -10.18 14.98
C ARG A 150 5.92 -10.76 16.39
N GLU A 151 4.97 -10.41 17.25
CA GLU A 151 4.88 -10.91 18.62
C GLU A 151 4.48 -12.38 18.67
N VAL A 152 3.52 -12.79 17.83
CA VAL A 152 3.01 -14.17 17.77
C VAL A 152 4.04 -15.13 17.19
N HIS A 153 4.67 -14.78 16.07
CA HIS A 153 5.59 -15.64 15.35
C HIS A 153 7.07 -15.43 15.71
N GLN A 154 7.35 -14.52 16.65
CA GLN A 154 8.71 -14.24 17.15
C GLN A 154 9.70 -13.91 16.03
N TRP A 155 9.23 -13.18 15.00
CA TRP A 155 10.05 -12.77 13.87
C TRP A 155 11.19 -11.86 14.35
N LYS A 156 12.43 -12.26 14.03
CA LYS A 156 13.63 -11.54 14.45
C LYS A 156 13.85 -10.25 13.67
#